data_AF-A0A9P7VYB2-F1
#
_entry.id   AF-A0A9P7VYB2-F1
#
_cell.length_a   1.000
_cell.length_b   1.000
_cell.length_c   1.000
_cell.angle_alpha   90.00
_cell.angle_beta   90.00
_cell.angle_gamma   90.00
#
_symmetry.space_group_name_H-M   'P 1'
#
loop_
_entity.id
_entity.type
_entity.pdbx_description
1 polymer ?
#
loop_
_entity_poly.entity_id
_entity_poly.type
_entity_poly.pdbx_seq_one_letter_code
_entity_poly.pdbx_strand_id
1 'polypeptide(L)'
;MDLSFEFQEVFNVYALWIWIEEVGYLIFLGSSCFWKPFLLDDTLSKEQQKLEDPVPIAQVNVHQSVIHSTSYGRFIRKDSTVILQALCMSLKLGVLVTISQESLSTYDSNLESITIVYTGTSTTGEQTLLYSIICPRR
;
A
#
# COMPACT_ATOMS: atom_id res chain seq x y z
N MET A 1 15.58 13.32 22.84
CA MET A 1 15.36 12.17 21.94
C MET A 1 13.86 12.12 21.69
N ASP A 2 13.40 12.74 20.62
CA ASP A 2 11.99 12.69 20.22
C ASP A 2 11.72 11.31 19.64
N LEU A 3 11.07 10.45 20.43
CA LEU A 3 10.39 9.26 19.93
C LEU A 3 9.05 9.70 19.33
N SER A 4 9.08 10.55 18.31
CA SER A 4 7.94 10.66 17.40
C SER A 4 7.91 9.36 16.64
N PHE A 5 7.14 8.39 17.12
CA PHE A 5 6.68 7.29 16.30
C PHE A 5 6.02 7.93 15.08
N GLU A 6 6.71 7.95 13.94
CA GLU A 6 6.13 8.38 12.67
C GLU A 6 4.99 7.39 12.39
N PHE A 7 3.76 7.80 12.72
CA PHE A 7 2.60 6.96 12.50
C PHE A 7 2.45 6.76 10.99
N GLN A 8 2.37 5.51 10.56
CA GLN A 8 2.16 5.16 9.16
C GLN A 8 0.88 4.36 9.06
N GLU A 9 -0.01 4.74 8.13
CA GLU A 9 -1.15 3.89 7.80
C GLU A 9 -0.64 2.78 6.87
N VAL A 10 -0.79 1.53 7.31
CA VAL A 10 -0.30 0.35 6.58
C VAL A 10 -1.49 -0.39 5.98
N PHE A 11 -1.47 -0.55 4.66
CA PHE A 11 -2.46 -1.31 3.91
C PHE A 11 -1.82 -2.61 3.44
N ASN A 12 -2.43 -3.73 3.83
CA ASN A 12 -1.90 -5.05 3.54
C ASN A 12 -2.87 -5.83 2.67
N VAL A 13 -2.31 -6.64 1.79
CA VAL A 13 -3.03 -7.72 1.11
C VAL A 13 -2.42 -9.02 1.60
N TYR A 14 -3.28 -9.90 2.09
CA TYR A 14 -2.92 -11.25 2.50
C TYR A 14 -3.47 -12.24 1.47
N ALA A 15 -2.68 -13.27 1.17
CA ALA A 15 -3.14 -14.44 0.44
C ALA A 15 -3.57 -15.50 1.46
N LEU A 16 -4.82 -15.96 1.37
CA LEU A 16 -5.31 -17.10 2.12
C LEU A 16 -5.65 -18.22 1.14
N TRP A 17 -5.03 -19.38 1.33
CA TRP A 17 -5.38 -20.58 0.60
C TRP A 17 -6.47 -21.36 1.35
N ILE A 18 -7.62 -21.60 0.72
CA ILE A 18 -8.71 -22.40 1.28
C ILE A 18 -8.99 -23.60 0.37
N TRP A 19 -9.25 -24.75 0.97
CA TRP A 19 -9.71 -25.94 0.26
C TRP A 19 -11.22 -26.12 0.46
N ILE A 20 -11.99 -26.15 -0.62
CA ILE A 20 -13.42 -26.52 -0.58
C ILE A 20 -13.64 -27.58 -1.66
N GLU A 21 -14.14 -28.76 -1.26
CA GLU A 21 -14.51 -29.85 -2.19
C GLU A 21 -13.40 -30.20 -3.20
N GLU A 22 -12.16 -30.32 -2.73
CA GLU A 22 -10.96 -30.64 -3.54
C GLU A 22 -10.46 -29.53 -4.49
N VAL A 23 -11.13 -28.38 -4.51
CA VAL A 23 -10.66 -27.18 -5.21
C VAL A 23 -9.93 -26.27 -4.22
N GLY A 24 -8.73 -25.82 -4.62
CA GLY A 24 -7.96 -24.82 -3.90
C GLY A 24 -8.36 -23.42 -4.34
N TYR A 25 -8.57 -22.53 -3.38
CA TYR A 25 -8.98 -21.15 -3.59
C TYR A 25 -7.96 -20.21 -2.98
N LEU A 26 -7.38 -19.32 -3.79
CA LEU A 26 -6.59 -18.20 -3.31
C LEU A 26 -7.50 -17.00 -3.07
N ILE A 27 -7.62 -16.56 -1.82
CA ILE A 27 -8.43 -15.42 -1.41
C ILE A 27 -7.53 -14.28 -0.96
N PHE A 28 -7.73 -13.11 -1.54
CA PHE A 28 -7.05 -11.89 -1.12
C PHE A 28 -7.88 -11.16 -0.05
N LEU A 29 -7.33 -11.05 1.16
CA LEU A 29 -7.94 -10.31 2.27
C LEU A 29 -7.24 -8.96 2.42
N GLY A 30 -7.98 -7.86 2.30
CA GLY A 30 -7.49 -6.52 2.60
C GLY A 30 -7.87 -6.08 4.01
N SER A 31 -6.95 -5.45 4.73
CA SER A 31 -7.24 -4.83 6.03
C SER A 31 -8.11 -3.59 5.83
N SER A 32 -9.35 -3.65 6.34
CA SER A 32 -10.46 -2.68 6.24
C SER A 32 -11.40 -2.82 5.03
N CYS A 33 -12.64 -3.19 5.38
CA CYS A 33 -13.94 -3.03 4.72
C CYS A 33 -13.96 -2.84 3.18
N PHE A 34 -14.66 -3.74 2.49
CA PHE A 34 -14.95 -3.73 1.04
C PHE A 34 -13.88 -4.29 0.11
N TRP A 35 -13.51 -5.56 0.32
CA TRP A 35 -12.84 -6.33 -0.73
C TRP A 35 -13.72 -7.51 -1.14
N LYS A 36 -14.16 -7.52 -2.41
CA LYS A 36 -14.73 -8.73 -2.99
C LYS A 36 -13.57 -9.71 -3.23
N PRO A 37 -13.69 -10.97 -2.80
CA PRO A 37 -12.65 -11.97 -3.05
C PRO A 37 -12.44 -12.14 -4.56
N PHE A 38 -11.19 -12.06 -5.00
CA PHE A 38 -10.79 -12.42 -6.36
C PHE A 38 -10.33 -13.87 -6.33
N LEU A 39 -10.97 -14.73 -7.14
CA LEU A 39 -10.66 -16.16 -7.25
C LEU A 39 -9.59 -16.36 -8.31
N LEU A 40 -8.39 -16.81 -7.89
CA LEU A 40 -7.39 -17.33 -8.80
C LEU A 40 -7.43 -18.86 -8.71
N ASP A 41 -7.80 -19.50 -9.82
CA ASP A 41 -7.91 -20.95 -9.94
C ASP A 41 -6.52 -21.50 -10.22
N ASP A 42 -5.93 -22.23 -9.28
CA ASP A 42 -4.73 -23.01 -9.57
C ASP A 42 -4.66 -24.28 -8.72
N THR A 43 -4.38 -25.39 -9.39
CA THR A 43 -4.39 -26.74 -8.83
C THR A 43 -3.03 -27.04 -8.20
N LEU A 44 -2.92 -26.95 -6.87
CA LEU A 44 -1.69 -27.35 -6.16
C LEU A 44 -1.97 -28.05 -4.83
N SER A 45 -1.37 -29.22 -4.64
CA SER A 45 -1.66 -30.28 -3.67
C SER A 45 -1.65 -29.93 -2.18
N LYS A 46 -2.42 -30.70 -1.39
CA LYS A 46 -2.57 -30.63 0.07
C LYS A 46 -1.25 -30.87 0.82
N GLU A 47 -0.70 -29.83 1.46
CA GLU A 47 0.12 -29.98 2.67
C GLU A 47 -0.54 -29.22 3.82
N GLN A 48 -0.67 -29.91 4.97
CA GLN A 48 -1.25 -29.38 6.20
C GLN A 48 -0.35 -28.27 6.76
N GLN A 49 -0.71 -27.01 6.51
CA GLN A 49 -0.01 -25.87 7.12
C GLN A 49 -0.59 -25.56 8.50
N LYS A 50 0.27 -25.70 9.50
CA LYS A 50 0.22 -25.04 10.81
C LYS A 50 -0.21 -23.58 10.59
N LEU A 51 -1.21 -23.13 11.34
CA LEU A 51 -1.77 -21.78 11.27
C LEU A 51 -0.72 -20.77 11.77
N GLU A 52 0.25 -20.43 10.93
CA GLU A 52 1.12 -19.27 11.12
C GLU A 52 0.34 -18.02 10.73
N ASP A 53 0.62 -16.91 11.42
CA ASP A 53 -0.02 -15.63 11.10
C ASP A 53 0.19 -15.30 9.62
N PRO A 54 -0.86 -14.93 8.86
CA PRO A 54 -0.76 -14.73 7.43
C PRO A 54 0.24 -13.60 7.14
N VAL A 55 1.27 -13.90 6.33
CA VAL A 55 2.26 -12.91 5.90
C VAL A 55 1.64 -12.08 4.76
N PRO A 56 1.73 -10.73 4.81
CA PRO A 56 1.23 -9.90 3.72
C PRO A 56 2.05 -10.15 2.46
N ILE A 57 1.36 -10.43 1.35
CA ILE A 57 1.99 -10.64 0.03
C ILE A 57 2.26 -9.32 -0.69
N ALA A 58 1.60 -8.25 -0.28
CA ALA A 58 1.90 -6.89 -0.67
C ALA A 58 1.48 -5.91 0.41
N GLN A 59 2.19 -4.79 0.44
CA GLN A 59 2.04 -3.77 1.45
C GLN A 59 2.24 -2.39 0.84
N VAL A 60 1.37 -1.48 1.23
CA VAL A 60 1.49 -0.04 0.96
C VAL A 60 1.53 0.70 2.28
N ASN A 61 2.55 1.54 2.43
CA ASN A 61 2.78 2.37 3.59
C ASN A 61 2.45 3.81 3.25
N VAL A 62 1.51 4.45 3.94
CA VAL A 62 1.16 5.85 3.72
C VAL A 62 1.60 6.70 4.90
N HIS A 63 2.47 7.66 4.64
CA HIS A 63 3.00 8.55 5.66
C HIS A 63 1.91 9.49 6.22
N GLN A 64 1.93 9.77 7.52
CA GLN A 64 0.92 10.60 8.17
C GLN A 64 0.78 12.00 7.56
N SER A 65 1.90 12.57 7.11
CA SER A 65 1.89 13.88 6.43
C SER A 65 0.92 13.85 5.24
N VAL A 66 0.92 12.79 4.44
CA VAL A 66 -0.02 12.64 3.33
C VAL A 66 -1.44 12.55 3.85
N ILE A 67 -1.70 11.65 4.81
CA ILE A 67 -3.04 11.35 5.31
C ILE A 67 -3.73 12.55 5.98
N HIS A 68 -3.02 13.30 6.82
CA HIS A 68 -3.61 14.33 7.67
C HIS A 68 -3.35 15.76 7.19
N SER A 69 -2.26 16.00 6.46
CA SER A 69 -1.85 17.36 6.12
C SER A 69 -2.10 17.76 4.67
N THR A 70 -2.70 16.86 3.86
CA THR A 70 -2.88 17.11 2.42
C THR A 70 -4.31 16.89 1.92
N SER A 71 -4.66 17.63 0.86
CA SER A 71 -5.86 17.39 0.05
C SER A 71 -5.85 15.99 -0.58
N TYR A 72 -4.64 15.46 -0.85
CA TYR A 72 -4.42 14.10 -1.36
C TYR A 72 -4.82 13.02 -0.35
N GLY A 73 -4.54 13.20 0.94
CA GLY A 73 -5.01 12.29 1.99
C GLY A 73 -6.53 12.19 2.07
N ARG A 74 -7.25 13.30 1.85
CA ARG A 74 -8.72 13.28 1.73
C ARG A 74 -9.18 12.51 0.50
N PHE A 75 -8.44 12.60 -0.60
CA PHE A 75 -8.73 11.84 -1.83
C PHE A 75 -8.53 10.34 -1.62
N ILE A 76 -7.40 9.92 -1.03
CA ILE A 76 -7.12 8.51 -0.67
C ILE A 76 -8.26 7.92 0.17
N ARG A 77 -8.73 8.65 1.19
CA ARG A 77 -9.82 8.18 2.06
C ARG A 77 -11.17 8.07 1.36
N LYS A 78 -11.41 8.86 0.31
CA LYS A 78 -12.66 8.86 -0.45
C LYS A 78 -12.64 7.82 -1.56
N ASP A 79 -11.48 7.60 -2.17
CA ASP A 79 -11.29 6.74 -3.32
C ASP A 79 -10.20 5.70 -3.03
N SER A 80 -10.63 4.50 -2.64
CA SER A 80 -9.74 3.38 -2.33
C SER A 80 -8.98 2.83 -3.54
N THR A 81 -9.34 3.25 -4.77
CA THR A 81 -8.65 2.80 -5.99
C THR A 81 -7.18 3.24 -6.03
N VAL A 82 -6.84 4.34 -5.35
CA VAL A 82 -5.46 4.82 -5.24
C VAL A 82 -4.58 3.81 -4.49
N ILE A 83 -5.08 3.30 -3.36
CA ILE A 83 -4.38 2.30 -2.55
C ILE A 83 -4.35 0.96 -3.28
N LEU A 84 -5.42 0.59 -3.97
CA LEU A 84 -5.45 -0.62 -4.81
C LEU A 84 -4.39 -0.60 -5.91
N GLN A 85 -4.26 0.53 -6.61
CA GLN A 85 -3.27 0.66 -7.66
C GLN A 85 -1.85 0.56 -7.07
N ALA A 86 -1.62 1.18 -5.91
CA ALA A 86 -0.36 1.07 -5.19
C ALA A 86 -0.06 -0.37 -4.73
N LEU A 87 -1.06 -1.11 -4.24
CA LEU A 87 -0.94 -2.52 -3.86
C LEU A 87 -0.68 -3.42 -5.07
N CYS A 88 -1.39 -3.19 -6.18
CA CYS A 88 -1.15 -3.89 -7.44
C CYS A 88 0.28 -3.64 -7.95
N MET A 89 0.77 -2.41 -7.81
CA MET A 89 2.15 -2.06 -8.16
C MET A 89 3.16 -2.73 -7.23
N SER A 90 2.88 -2.77 -5.92
CA SER A 90 3.68 -3.51 -4.93
C SER A 90 3.81 -4.99 -5.29
N LEU A 91 2.68 -5.66 -5.59
CA LEU A 91 2.66 -7.05 -6.04
C LEU A 91 3.45 -7.25 -7.33
N LYS A 92 3.19 -6.41 -8.34
CA LYS A 92 3.78 -6.57 -9.68
C LYS A 92 5.30 -6.39 -9.67
N LEU A 93 5.80 -5.48 -8.83
CA LEU A 93 7.22 -5.15 -8.76
C LEU A 93 7.96 -5.91 -7.65
N GLY A 94 7.24 -6.56 -6.72
CA GLY A 94 7.83 -7.22 -5.55
C GLY A 94 8.51 -6.22 -4.60
N VAL A 95 7.93 -5.02 -4.45
CA VAL A 95 8.48 -3.94 -3.61
C VAL A 95 7.48 -3.47 -2.58
N LEU A 96 7.96 -2.97 -1.44
CA LEU A 96 7.15 -2.20 -0.50
C LEU A 96 6.92 -0.81 -1.08
N VAL A 97 5.67 -0.44 -1.35
CA VAL A 97 5.36 0.91 -1.83
C VAL A 97 5.12 1.83 -0.64
N THR A 98 5.80 2.97 -0.61
CA THR A 98 5.63 4.02 0.40
C THR A 98 5.14 5.30 -0.27
N ILE A 99 4.02 5.84 0.20
CA ILE A 99 3.43 7.11 -0.24
C ILE A 99 3.80 8.16 0.79
N SER A 100 4.60 9.14 0.40
CA SER A 100 5.07 10.23 1.27
C SER A 100 4.88 11.59 0.63
N GLN A 101 5.04 12.65 1.41
CA GLN A 101 5.08 14.02 0.91
C GLN A 101 6.53 14.48 0.87
N GLU A 102 6.98 15.03 -0.25
CA GLU A 102 8.28 15.70 -0.35
C GLU A 102 8.28 16.98 0.48
N SER A 103 9.38 17.26 1.18
CA SER A 103 9.50 18.49 1.97
C SER A 103 9.37 19.72 1.06
N LEU A 104 8.64 20.73 1.53
CA LEU A 104 8.37 21.95 0.76
C LEU A 104 9.69 22.61 0.36
N SER A 105 10.09 22.53 -0.91
CA SER A 105 11.23 23.29 -1.40
C SER A 105 10.83 24.76 -1.45
N THR A 106 11.55 25.61 -0.72
CA THR A 106 11.30 27.05 -0.50
C THR A 106 11.54 27.91 -1.75
N TYR A 107 11.11 27.45 -2.93
CA TYR A 107 11.26 28.17 -4.18
C TYR A 107 9.86 28.50 -4.74
N ASP A 108 9.62 29.81 -4.79
CA ASP A 108 8.47 30.52 -5.35
C ASP A 108 7.19 30.64 -4.51
N SER A 109 7.11 31.85 -3.93
CA SER A 109 5.95 32.55 -3.42
C SER A 109 4.72 32.48 -4.33
N ASN A 110 3.57 32.21 -3.70
CA ASN A 110 2.17 32.48 -4.09
C ASN A 110 1.30 31.28 -4.52
N LEU A 111 1.86 30.08 -4.69
CA LEU A 111 1.08 28.84 -4.85
C LEU A 111 1.74 27.75 -4.02
N GLU A 112 1.27 27.55 -2.79
CA GLU A 112 1.73 26.43 -1.97
C GLU A 112 1.26 25.12 -2.63
N SER A 113 2.17 24.43 -3.33
CA SER A 113 1.95 23.07 -3.82
C SER A 113 2.68 22.06 -2.96
N ILE A 114 2.14 20.86 -2.88
CA ILE A 114 2.74 19.71 -2.22
C ILE A 114 3.06 18.65 -3.26
N THR A 115 4.24 18.04 -3.18
CA THR A 115 4.59 16.90 -4.01
C THR A 115 4.35 15.63 -3.20
N ILE A 116 3.52 14.73 -3.72
CA ILE A 116 3.33 13.39 -3.19
C ILE A 116 4.19 12.43 -4.01
N VAL A 117 4.93 11.59 -3.32
CA VAL A 117 5.93 10.69 -3.89
C VAL A 117 5.58 9.26 -3.54
N TYR A 118 5.70 8.37 -4.52
CA TYR A 118 5.56 6.93 -4.39
C TYR A 118 6.95 6.32 -4.55
N THR A 119 7.47 5.77 -3.47
CA THR A 119 8.78 5.11 -3.44
C THR A 119 8.59 3.62 -3.30
N GLY A 120 9.23 2.83 -4.17
CA GLY A 120 9.33 1.39 -4.03
C GLY A 120 10.60 1.03 -3.30
N THR A 121 10.50 0.25 -2.23
CA THR A 121 11.64 -0.31 -1.50
C THR A 121 11.75 -1.80 -1.81
N SER A 122 12.85 -2.21 -2.43
CA SER A 122 13.12 -3.61 -2.75
C SER A 122 13.47 -4.43 -1.50
N THR A 123 13.57 -5.75 -1.65
CA THR A 123 14.04 -6.64 -0.58
C THR A 123 15.50 -6.39 -0.17
N THR A 124 16.30 -5.74 -1.02
CA THR A 124 17.67 -5.33 -0.69
C THR A 124 17.74 -3.98 0.03
N GLY A 125 16.59 -3.33 0.24
CA GLY A 125 16.48 -1.99 0.84
C GLY A 125 16.71 -0.84 -0.14
N GLU A 126 16.90 -1.13 -1.43
CA GLU A 126 17.05 -0.12 -2.47
C GLU A 126 15.73 0.63 -2.68
N GLN A 127 15.80 1.96 -2.64
CA GLN A 127 14.64 2.83 -2.84
C GLN A 127 14.63 3.40 -4.26
N THR A 128 13.51 3.24 -4.96
CA THR A 128 13.30 3.75 -6.31
C THR A 128 12.05 4.62 -6.35
N LEU A 129 12.14 5.80 -6.96
CA LEU A 129 10.99 6.63 -7.28
C LEU A 129 10.13 5.94 -8.34
N LEU A 130 8.89 5.57 -7.98
CA LEU A 130 7.94 4.94 -8.89
C LEU A 130 7.07 5.97 -9.60
N TYR A 131 6.59 6.96 -8.84
CA TYR A 131 5.66 7.97 -9.31
C TYR A 131 5.69 9.21 -8.41
N SER A 132 5.41 10.38 -8.97
CA SER A 132 5.25 11.63 -8.22
C SER A 132 4.12 12.45 -8.78
N ILE A 133 3.36 13.11 -7.91
CA ILE A 133 2.26 14.00 -8.28
C ILE A 133 2.33 15.30 -7.48
N ILE A 134 2.10 16.41 -8.15
CA ILE A 134 2.01 17.74 -7.52
C ILE A 134 0.53 18.04 -7.28
N CYS A 135 0.17 18.36 -6.04
CA CYS A 135 -1.19 18.73 -5.64
C CYS A 135 -1.20 20.15 -5.05
N PRO A 136 -2.28 20.92 -5.26
CA PRO A 136 -2.44 22.19 -4.58
C PRO A 136 -2.64 21.98 -3.07
N ARG A 137 -1.95 22.76 -2.25
CA ARG A 137 -2.21 22.86 -0.81
C ARG A 137 -3.49 23.69 -0.64
N ARG A 138 -4.52 23.10 -0.05
CA ARG A 138 -5.81 23.74 0.23
C ARG A 138 -6.00 23.89 1.72
#